data_AF-S3DLB0-F1
#
_entry.id   AF-S3DLB0-F1
#
_cell.length_a   1.000
_cell.length_b   1.000
_cell.length_c   1.000
_cell.angle_alpha   90.00
_cell.angle_beta   90.00
_cell.angle_gamma   90.00
#
_symmetry.space_group_name_H-M   'P 1'
#
loop_
_entity.id
_entity.type
_entity.pdbx_description
1 polymer ?
#
loop_
_entity_poly.entity_id
_entity_poly.type
_entity_poly.pdbx_seq_one_letter_code
_entity_poly.pdbx_strand_id
1 'polypeptide(L)'
;MSTRVKLGYRWLGPFRVARVVPNKRTYFLKELDRTRLNGTFASRRLKIFRKREGVWDPVEIEGSVFEKATELVELGLEAKEEEEFEEIRNKTAKIDEEEKDREL
;
A
#
# COMPACT_ATOMS: atom_id res chain seq x y z
N MET A 1 13.21 -19.43 -10.43
CA MET A 1 13.00 -18.31 -9.48
C MET A 1 12.22 -18.84 -8.29
N SER A 2 12.78 -18.78 -7.07
CA SER A 2 12.16 -19.38 -5.87
C SER A 2 10.93 -18.59 -5.41
N THR A 3 9.82 -19.29 -5.14
CA THR A 3 8.53 -18.73 -4.69
C THR A 3 8.65 -17.89 -3.41
N ARG A 4 9.62 -18.19 -2.53
CA ARG A 4 9.86 -17.44 -1.27
C ARG A 4 10.22 -15.97 -1.47
N VAL A 5 10.87 -15.62 -2.58
CA VAL A 5 11.30 -14.23 -2.84
C VAL A 5 10.13 -13.38 -3.35
N LYS A 6 9.15 -14.01 -4.00
CA LYS A 6 8.04 -13.31 -4.67
C LYS A 6 7.03 -12.72 -3.67
N LEU A 7 6.89 -13.34 -2.49
CA LEU A 7 5.95 -12.91 -1.44
C LEU A 7 6.65 -12.22 -0.26
N GLY A 8 7.97 -12.02 -0.31
CA GLY A 8 8.72 -11.39 0.77
C GLY A 8 8.50 -9.88 0.85
N TYR A 9 8.50 -9.33 2.07
CA TYR A 9 8.49 -7.88 2.25
C TYR A 9 9.74 -7.24 1.63
N ARG A 10 9.53 -6.25 0.77
CA ARG A 10 10.61 -5.54 0.07
C ARG A 10 11.39 -4.59 0.97
N TRP A 11 10.75 -4.04 2.01
CA TRP A 11 11.35 -3.10 2.94
C TRP A 11 11.76 -3.82 4.21
N LEU A 12 13.04 -3.70 4.55
CA LEU A 12 13.56 -4.12 5.85
C LEU A 12 13.09 -3.11 6.90
N GLY A 13 12.99 -3.58 8.15
CA GLY A 13 12.32 -2.88 9.25
C GLY A 13 12.81 -1.45 9.53
N PRO A 14 12.24 -0.80 10.56
CA PRO A 14 12.59 0.59 10.87
C PRO A 14 14.05 0.70 11.34
N PHE A 15 14.78 1.64 10.74
CA PHE A 15 16.13 2.00 11.14
C PHE A 15 16.18 3.44 11.64
N ARG A 16 17.15 3.75 12.49
CA ARG A 16 17.46 5.11 12.94
C ARG A 16 18.57 5.71 12.11
N VAL A 17 18.44 7.01 11.80
CA VAL A 17 19.53 7.76 11.16
C VAL A 17 20.58 8.10 12.21
N ALA A 18 21.81 7.63 11.99
CA ALA A 18 22.95 7.89 12.86
C ALA A 18 23.71 9.15 12.47
N ARG A 19 23.87 9.38 11.17
CA ARG A 19 24.58 10.54 10.60
C ARG A 19 24.09 10.80 9.19
N VAL A 20 24.02 12.08 8.83
CA VAL A 20 23.66 12.54 7.48
C VAL A 20 24.91 13.03 6.76
N VAL A 21 25.05 12.68 5.47
CA VAL A 21 26.06 13.26 4.58
C VAL A 21 25.34 14.15 3.55
N PRO A 22 25.19 15.46 3.83
CA PRO A 22 24.28 16.33 3.09
C PRO A 22 24.63 16.44 1.59
N ASN A 23 25.92 16.54 1.26
CA ASN A 23 26.36 16.71 -0.13
C ASN A 23 26.04 15.50 -1.03
N LYS A 24 25.90 14.30 -0.46
CA LYS A 24 25.75 13.04 -1.22
C LYS A 24 24.37 12.41 -1.07
N ARG A 25 23.45 13.04 -0.33
CA ARG A 25 22.12 12.47 0.02
C ARG A 25 22.23 11.03 0.53
N THR A 26 23.26 10.75 1.33
CA THR A 26 23.53 9.44 1.91
C THR A 26 23.45 9.50 3.43
N TYR A 27 23.06 8.38 4.03
CA TYR A 27 22.83 8.24 5.46
C TYR A 27 23.61 7.06 6.02
N PHE A 28 24.10 7.23 7.23
CA PHE A 28 24.52 6.11 8.07
C PHE A 28 23.34 5.70 8.94
N LEU A 29 23.05 4.42 8.99
CA LEU A 29 21.90 3.88 9.71
C LEU A 29 22.35 3.09 10.94
N LYS A 30 21.45 2.99 11.91
CA LYS A 30 21.55 2.14 13.09
C LYS A 30 20.27 1.35 13.25
N GLU A 31 20.39 0.15 13.81
CA GLU A 31 19.25 -0.59 14.33
C GLU A 31 18.65 0.10 15.55
N LEU A 32 17.47 -0.38 15.98
CA LEU A 32 16.72 0.22 17.10
C LEU A 32 17.44 0.07 18.44
N ASP A 33 18.26 -0.97 18.58
CA ASP A 33 19.16 -1.26 19.70
C ASP A 33 20.42 -0.36 19.71
N ARG A 34 20.58 0.51 18.71
CA ARG A 34 21.70 1.43 18.47
C ARG A 34 22.93 0.79 17.81
N THR A 35 22.86 -0.46 17.39
CA THR A 35 23.92 -1.12 16.61
C THR A 35 24.09 -0.42 15.25
N ARG A 36 25.33 -0.10 14.87
CA ARG A 36 25.62 0.60 13.61
C ARG A 36 25.59 -0.37 12.45
N LEU A 37 24.87 0.00 11.40
CA LEU A 37 24.95 -0.72 10.14
C LEU A 37 26.24 -0.34 9.42
N ASN A 38 26.88 -1.33 8.82
CA ASN A 38 28.08 -1.12 8.03
C ASN A 38 27.70 -0.51 6.66
N GLY A 39 28.36 0.59 6.31
CA GLY A 39 28.21 1.26 5.02
C GLY A 39 27.30 2.49 5.03
N THR A 40 27.07 3.03 3.83
CA THR A 40 26.23 4.20 3.59
C THR A 40 25.04 3.84 2.71
N PHE A 41 23.90 4.47 2.99
CA PHE A 41 22.64 4.20 2.33
C PHE A 41 22.16 5.45 1.60
N ALA A 42 21.91 5.34 0.30
CA ALA A 42 21.40 6.43 -0.50
C ALA A 42 19.93 6.73 -0.18
N SER A 43 19.55 8.00 -0.15
CA SER A 43 18.18 8.46 0.13
C SER A 43 17.12 7.75 -0.70
N ARG A 44 17.37 7.52 -2.00
CA ARG A 44 16.45 6.83 -2.94
C ARG A 44 16.13 5.39 -2.54
N ARG A 45 16.94 4.77 -1.67
CA ARG A 45 16.76 3.40 -1.18
C ARG A 45 16.14 3.35 0.21
N LEU A 46 15.70 4.49 0.75
CA LEU A 46 15.11 4.60 2.08
C LEU A 46 13.67 5.09 1.98
N LYS A 47 12.81 4.55 2.82
CA LYS A 47 11.43 5.02 3.01
C LYS A 47 11.33 5.64 4.39
N ILE A 48 10.73 6.82 4.48
CA ILE A 48 10.48 7.47 5.77
C ILE A 48 9.49 6.60 6.57
N PHE A 49 9.89 6.19 7.75
CA PHE A 49 9.02 5.49 8.68
C PHE A 49 8.14 6.51 9.40
N ARG A 50 6.84 6.54 9.06
CA ARG A 50 5.85 7.33 9.80
C ARG A 50 5.21 6.44 10.85
N LYS A 51 5.37 6.82 12.12
CA LYS A 51 4.59 6.22 13.21
C LYS A 51 3.13 6.61 12.95
N ARG A 52 2.23 5.63 12.85
CA ARG A 52 0.80 5.90 12.83
C ARG A 52 0.38 6.21 14.26
N GLU A 53 -0.38 7.28 14.43
CA GLU A 53 -1.09 7.54 15.68
C GLU A 53 -2.37 6.69 15.64
N GLY A 54 -2.52 5.75 16.57
CA GLY A 54 -3.66 4.84 16.63
C GLY A 54 -3.27 3.38 16.92
N VAL A 55 -4.24 2.62 17.44
CA VAL A 55 -4.20 1.16 17.44
C VAL A 55 -4.50 0.70 16.01
N TRP A 56 -3.76 -0.28 15.51
CA TRP A 56 -4.13 -0.93 14.25
C TRP A 56 -5.36 -1.77 14.55
N ASP A 57 -6.54 -1.21 14.31
CA ASP A 57 -7.75 -2.01 14.24
C ASP A 57 -7.68 -2.75 12.90
N PRO A 58 -7.54 -4.09 12.91
CA PRO A 58 -7.73 -4.83 11.67
C PRO A 58 -9.11 -4.48 11.15
N VAL A 59 -9.17 -3.92 9.95
CA VAL A 59 -10.45 -3.77 9.25
C VAL A 59 -10.93 -5.19 9.05
N GLU A 60 -11.91 -5.61 9.84
CA GLU A 60 -12.74 -6.76 9.51
C GLU A 60 -13.39 -6.39 8.18
N ILE A 61 -12.83 -6.91 7.10
CA ILE A 61 -13.47 -6.82 5.80
C ILE A 61 -14.67 -7.75 5.93
N GLU A 62 -15.81 -7.21 6.37
CA GLU A 62 -17.06 -7.98 6.45
C GLU A 62 -17.43 -8.48 5.05
N GLY A 63 -17.16 -9.76 4.85
CA GLY A 63 -17.11 -10.40 3.55
C GLY A 63 -15.79 -10.12 2.89
N SER A 64 -14.78 -10.92 3.25
CA SER A 64 -13.67 -11.13 2.32
C SER A 64 -14.31 -11.43 0.96
N VAL A 65 -13.85 -10.75 -0.09
CA VAL A 65 -14.34 -10.98 -1.47
C VAL A 65 -14.28 -12.48 -1.80
N PHE A 66 -13.38 -13.20 -1.14
CA PHE A 66 -13.24 -14.64 -1.19
C PHE A 66 -14.42 -15.41 -0.57
N GLU A 67 -14.86 -15.08 0.66
CA GLU A 67 -15.99 -15.75 1.33
C GLU A 67 -17.33 -15.45 0.64
N LYS A 68 -17.55 -14.17 0.26
CA LYS A 68 -18.74 -13.80 -0.52
C LYS A 68 -18.75 -14.45 -1.89
N ALA A 69 -17.60 -14.55 -2.56
CA ALA A 69 -17.51 -15.26 -3.84
C ALA A 69 -17.76 -16.77 -3.68
N THR A 70 -17.26 -17.41 -2.62
CA THR A 70 -17.55 -18.83 -2.38
C THR A 70 -19.01 -19.08 -2.06
N GLU A 71 -19.65 -18.21 -1.28
CA GLU A 71 -21.07 -18.34 -0.90
C GLU A 71 -22.00 -18.07 -2.09
N LEU A 72 -21.66 -17.11 -2.96
CA LEU A 72 -22.38 -16.85 -4.22
C LEU A 72 -22.24 -17.99 -5.23
N VAL A 73 -21.06 -18.61 -5.31
CA VAL A 73 -20.83 -19.80 -6.15
C VAL A 73 -21.59 -21.02 -5.61
N GLU A 74 -21.63 -21.21 -4.29
CA GLU A 74 -22.41 -22.29 -3.65
C GLU A 74 -23.92 -22.12 -3.80
N LEU A 75 -24.41 -20.87 -3.84
CA LEU A 75 -25.83 -20.55 -4.08
C LEU A 75 -26.23 -20.54 -5.56
N GLY A 76 -25.29 -20.82 -6.48
CA GLY A 76 -25.56 -21.00 -7.91
C GLY A 76 -26.05 -19.73 -8.62
N LEU A 77 -25.77 -18.55 -8.06
CA LEU A 77 -26.13 -17.27 -8.65
C LEU A 77 -24.99 -16.83 -9.57
N GLU A 78 -25.18 -16.98 -10.88
CA GLU A 78 -24.29 -16.35 -11.85
C GLU A 78 -24.40 -14.83 -11.72
N ALA A 79 -23.28 -14.21 -11.35
CA ALA A 79 -23.17 -12.77 -11.13
C ALA A 79 -23.63 -11.99 -12.38
N LYS A 80 -24.82 -11.40 -12.30
CA LYS A 80 -25.29 -10.35 -13.23
C LYS A 80 -24.60 -9.01 -12.94
N GLU A 81 -23.31 -9.05 -12.63
CA GLU A 81 -22.54 -7.92 -12.11
C GLU A 81 -22.15 -6.92 -13.21
N GLU A 82 -22.25 -7.28 -14.50
CA GLU A 82 -21.80 -6.38 -15.58
C GLU A 82 -22.60 -5.07 -15.68
N GLU A 83 -23.89 -5.08 -15.35
CA GLU A 83 -24.73 -3.87 -15.47
C GLU A 83 -24.49 -2.86 -14.34
N GLU A 84 -24.26 -3.31 -13.10
CA GLU A 84 -24.02 -2.41 -11.97
C GLU A 84 -22.64 -1.75 -12.02
N PHE A 85 -21.61 -2.46 -12.50
CA PHE A 85 -20.27 -1.89 -12.64
C PHE A 85 -20.20 -0.85 -13.78
N GLU A 86 -20.90 -1.05 -14.89
CA GLU A 86 -21.02 -0.06 -15.97
C GLU A 86 -21.75 1.20 -15.48
N GLU A 87 -22.82 1.05 -14.68
CA GLU A 87 -23.52 2.21 -14.11
C GLU A 87 -22.65 3.05 -13.18
N ILE A 88 -21.85 2.41 -12.33
CA ILE A 88 -20.91 3.12 -11.44
C ILE A 88 -19.84 3.83 -12.26
N ARG A 89 -19.30 3.17 -13.29
CA ARG A 89 -18.27 3.74 -14.17
C ARG A 89 -18.79 4.97 -14.92
N ASN A 90 -20.01 4.89 -15.45
CA ASN A 90 -20.67 5.99 -16.16
C ASN A 90 -21.03 7.15 -15.22
N LYS A 91 -21.39 6.87 -13.96
CA LYS A 91 -21.59 7.92 -12.93
C LYS A 91 -20.28 8.61 -12.57
N THR A 92 -19.17 7.87 -12.41
CA THR A 92 -17.86 8.46 -12.09
C THR A 92 -17.31 9.31 -13.24
N ALA A 93 -17.49 8.88 -14.50
CA ALA A 93 -17.03 9.64 -15.66
C ALA A 93 -17.77 10.98 -15.83
N LYS A 94 -19.06 11.05 -15.45
CA LYS A 94 -19.83 12.30 -15.49
C LYS A 94 -19.40 13.31 -14.42
N ILE A 95 -18.98 12.83 -13.25
CA ILE A 95 -18.49 13.70 -12.17
C ILE A 95 -17.18 14.37 -12.57
N ASP A 96 -16.27 13.63 -13.22
CA ASP A 96 -14.97 14.15 -13.68
C ASP A 96 -15.09 15.18 -14.82
N GLU A 97 -16.18 15.17 -15.59
CA GLU A 97 -16.46 16.19 -16.62
C GLU A 97 -17.09 17.46 -16.02
N GLU A 98 -18.01 17.32 -15.06
CA GLU A 98 -18.60 18.46 -14.36
C GLU A 98 -17.60 19.24 -13.50
N GLU A 99 -16.56 18.58 -12.98
CA GLU A 99 -15.48 19.25 -12.23
C GLU A 99 -14.52 20.02 -13.16
N LYS A 100 -14.32 19.57 -14.40
CA LYS A 100 -13.49 20.28 -15.39
C LYS A 100 -14.14 21.56 -15.90
N ASP A 101 -15.46 21.59 -16.02
CA ASP A 101 -16.19 22.77 -16.47
C ASP A 101 -16.35 23.85 -15.39
N ARG A 102 -16.09 23.51 -14.11
CA ARG A 102 -16.10 24.47 -12.99
C ARG A 102 -14.76 25.16 -12.73
N GLU A 103 -13.67 24.70 -13.36
CA GLU A 103 -12.33 25.28 -13.21
C GLU A 103 -11.90 26.20 -14.37
N LEU A 104 -12.80 26.50 -15.32
CA LEU A 104 -12.66 27.51 -16.39
C LEU A 104 -13.45 28.78 -16.07
#